data_AF-A0A525WMQ3-F1
#
_entry.id   AF-A0A525WMQ3-F1
#
_cell.length_a   1.000
_cell.length_b   1.000
_cell.length_c   1.000
_cell.angle_alpha   90.00
_cell.angle_beta   90.00
_cell.angle_gamma   90.00
#
_symmetry.space_group_name_H-M   'P 1'
#
loop_
_entity.id
_entity.type
_entity.pdbx_description
1 polymer ?
#
loop_
_entity_poly.entity_id
_entity_poly.type
_entity_poly.pdbx_seq_one_letter_code
_entity_poly.pdbx_strand_id
1 'polypeptide(L)'
;MSTSSQSGSGESLQVVYAAWHIWNIAADAAKRATDVTAASPGACTSDSVSAIIVAATATEAFINELSHRLSTLNALGKQVPPTTSIDWKAIGELLEQLEDSHVQVTVKYLLASILLPKDALRKGDLPYQDFDMLIDIRNDFAHPKAQVRPPSYFDTFVNRKWTYNAKTDEVTLAGWMFQLETPEVARWACRAAHNIIWDIVERFDGTSEPLIQSLHARLKFQWSKTVNDARVR
;
A
#
# COMPACT_ATOMS: atom_id res chain seq x y z
N MET A 1 24.23 45.79 -25.73
CA MET A 1 22.89 45.20 -25.45
C MET A 1 23.12 43.79 -24.93
N SER A 2 23.11 43.62 -23.60
CA SER A 2 23.29 42.31 -22.96
C SER A 2 21.93 41.65 -22.77
N THR A 3 21.72 40.51 -23.42
CA THR A 3 20.57 39.64 -23.18
C THR A 3 20.83 38.80 -21.93
N SER A 4 20.29 39.26 -20.80
CA SER A 4 20.22 38.49 -19.56
C SER A 4 19.22 37.34 -19.75
N SER A 5 19.73 36.13 -19.92
CA SER A 5 18.92 34.90 -19.88
C SER A 5 18.43 34.69 -18.45
N GLN A 6 17.17 35.04 -18.18
CA GLN A 6 16.49 34.62 -16.97
C GLN A 6 16.36 33.09 -17.02
N SER A 7 17.18 32.39 -16.25
CA SER A 7 16.98 31.00 -15.89
C SER A 7 15.70 30.93 -15.06
N GLY A 8 14.58 30.67 -15.72
CA GLY A 8 13.34 30.32 -15.04
C GLY A 8 13.63 29.14 -14.14
N SER A 9 13.71 29.39 -12.84
CA SER A 9 13.69 28.37 -11.80
C SER A 9 12.35 27.67 -11.94
N GLY A 10 12.30 26.64 -12.78
CA GLY A 10 11.12 25.80 -12.93
C GLY A 10 10.81 25.26 -11.56
N GLU A 11 9.78 25.83 -10.92
CA GLU A 11 9.21 25.30 -9.70
C GLU A 11 8.88 23.84 -9.99
N SER A 12 9.74 22.96 -9.49
CA SER A 12 9.46 21.55 -9.52
C SER A 12 8.27 21.38 -8.58
N LEU A 13 7.06 21.36 -9.13
CA LEU A 13 5.86 20.99 -8.39
C LEU A 13 6.17 19.71 -7.62
N GLN A 14 6.34 19.87 -6.30
CA GLN A 14 6.58 18.78 -5.39
C GLN A 14 5.27 18.02 -5.26
N VAL A 15 5.11 17.04 -6.12
CA VAL A 15 4.01 16.09 -6.02
C VAL A 15 4.33 15.13 -4.89
N VAL A 16 3.63 15.29 -3.77
CA VAL A 16 3.61 14.33 -2.68
C VAL A 16 2.39 13.43 -2.90
N TYR A 17 2.60 12.11 -2.91
CA TYR A 17 1.51 11.13 -2.95
C TYR A 17 0.84 11.12 -1.57
N ALA A 18 -0.48 11.37 -1.52
CA ALA A 18 -1.23 11.29 -0.27
C ALA A 18 -1.14 9.88 0.32
N ALA A 19 -1.02 8.85 -0.51
CA ALA A 19 -0.80 7.47 -0.07
C ALA A 19 0.39 7.32 0.89
N TRP A 20 1.48 8.05 0.67
CA TRP A 20 2.64 8.04 1.56
C TRP A 20 2.33 8.67 2.91
N HIS A 21 1.58 9.76 2.93
CA HIS A 21 1.13 10.39 4.18
C HIS A 21 0.18 9.46 4.95
N ILE A 22 -0.78 8.85 4.26
CA ILE A 22 -1.71 7.88 4.84
C ILE A 22 -0.94 6.69 5.44
N TRP A 23 0.06 6.15 4.73
CA TRP A 23 0.90 5.08 5.26
C TRP A 23 1.66 5.50 6.53
N ASN A 24 2.16 6.74 6.60
CA ASN A 24 2.82 7.25 7.80
C ASN A 24 1.87 7.28 9.01
N ILE A 25 0.58 7.60 8.82
CA ILE A 25 -0.42 7.54 9.88
C ILE A 25 -0.60 6.09 10.37
N ALA A 26 -0.62 5.12 9.46
CA ALA A 26 -0.65 3.70 9.82
C ALA A 26 0.58 3.28 10.62
N ALA A 27 1.78 3.72 10.20
CA ALA A 27 3.03 3.44 10.91
C ALA A 27 3.06 4.06 12.31
N ASP A 28 2.53 5.28 12.47
CA ASP A 28 2.39 5.91 13.79
C ASP A 28 1.41 5.13 14.69
N ALA A 29 0.34 4.58 14.13
CA ALA A 29 -0.55 3.68 14.87
C ALA A 29 0.17 2.40 15.30
N ALA A 30 0.91 1.75 14.41
CA ALA A 30 1.71 0.56 14.74
C ALA A 30 2.76 0.84 15.83
N LYS A 31 3.37 2.04 15.81
CA LYS A 31 4.26 2.49 16.89
C LYS A 31 3.52 2.59 18.22
N ARG A 32 2.38 3.31 18.26
CA ARG A 32 1.60 3.45 19.49
C ARG A 32 1.13 2.11 20.04
N ALA A 33 0.75 1.16 19.17
CA ALA A 33 0.41 -0.19 19.58
C ALA A 33 1.57 -0.90 20.32
N THR A 34 2.80 -0.69 19.82
CA THR A 34 4.02 -1.20 20.46
C THR A 34 4.28 -0.52 21.80
N ASP A 35 4.13 0.82 21.86
CA ASP A 35 4.32 1.60 23.08
C ASP A 35 3.33 1.18 24.19
N VAL A 36 2.06 0.88 23.85
CA VAL A 36 1.06 0.32 24.78
C VAL A 36 1.50 -1.03 25.34
N THR A 37 1.95 -1.94 24.48
CA THR A 37 2.39 -3.29 24.92
C THR A 37 3.65 -3.22 25.77
N ALA A 38 4.57 -2.28 25.48
CA ALA A 38 5.75 -2.04 26.29
C ALA A 38 5.41 -1.50 27.70
N ALA A 39 4.40 -0.63 27.79
CA ALA A 39 3.93 -0.09 29.07
C ALA A 39 3.09 -1.10 29.88
N SER A 40 2.32 -1.96 29.20
CA SER A 40 1.46 -2.97 29.82
C SER A 40 1.48 -4.26 28.98
N PRO A 41 2.38 -5.21 29.29
CA PRO A 41 2.50 -6.46 28.54
C PRO A 41 1.17 -7.23 28.52
N GLY A 42 0.68 -7.54 27.32
CA GLY A 42 -0.58 -8.26 27.11
C GLY A 42 -1.83 -7.39 27.04
N ALA A 43 -1.72 -6.07 27.17
CA ALA A 43 -2.84 -5.16 26.93
C ALA A 43 -3.19 -5.09 25.44
N CYS A 44 -4.48 -5.21 25.11
CA CYS A 44 -4.99 -4.97 23.75
C CYS A 44 -4.91 -3.49 23.38
N THR A 45 -4.81 -3.20 22.09
CA THR A 45 -4.79 -1.81 21.59
C THR A 45 -5.54 -1.66 20.27
N SER A 46 -6.52 -0.74 20.27
CA SER A 46 -7.25 -0.32 19.07
C SER A 46 -6.38 0.36 18.00
N ASP A 47 -5.14 0.75 18.34
CA ASP A 47 -4.17 1.25 17.35
C ASP A 47 -3.83 0.18 16.30
N SER A 48 -3.93 -1.11 16.64
CA SER A 48 -3.73 -2.21 15.69
C SER A 48 -4.81 -2.21 14.60
N VAL A 49 -6.07 -1.99 14.98
CA VAL A 49 -7.19 -1.83 14.02
C VAL A 49 -6.97 -0.60 13.15
N SER A 50 -6.53 0.51 13.75
CA SER A 50 -6.20 1.74 13.02
C SER A 50 -5.08 1.51 12.01
N ALA A 51 -4.00 0.80 12.39
CA ALA A 51 -2.91 0.46 11.49
C ALA A 51 -3.38 -0.39 10.30
N ILE A 52 -4.24 -1.40 10.54
CA ILE A 52 -4.84 -2.23 9.49
C ILE A 52 -5.64 -1.39 8.49
N ILE A 53 -6.62 -0.63 8.97
CA ILE A 53 -7.53 0.14 8.10
C ILE A 53 -6.77 1.19 7.32
N VAL A 54 -5.88 1.92 7.98
CA VAL A 54 -5.13 3.02 7.36
C VAL A 54 -4.06 2.48 6.40
N ALA A 55 -3.41 1.36 6.71
CA ALA A 55 -2.46 0.72 5.79
C ALA A 55 -3.15 0.23 4.51
N ALA A 56 -4.31 -0.42 4.62
CA ALA A 56 -5.12 -0.81 3.47
C ALA A 56 -5.54 0.41 2.64
N THR A 57 -6.02 1.47 3.31
CA THR A 57 -6.37 2.74 2.65
C THR A 57 -5.18 3.34 1.88
N ALA A 58 -3.96 3.23 2.42
CA ALA A 58 -2.76 3.71 1.73
C ALA A 58 -2.49 2.96 0.42
N THR A 59 -2.74 1.64 0.37
CA THR A 59 -2.60 0.85 -0.88
C THR A 59 -3.63 1.26 -1.94
N GLU A 60 -4.88 1.49 -1.53
CA GLU A 60 -5.95 1.96 -2.40
C GLU A 60 -5.65 3.36 -2.95
N ALA A 61 -5.26 4.28 -2.06
CA ALA A 61 -4.83 5.62 -2.46
C ALA A 61 -3.65 5.57 -3.44
N PHE A 62 -2.64 4.73 -3.19
CA PHE A 62 -1.46 4.64 -4.04
C PHE A 62 -1.81 4.25 -5.47
N ILE A 63 -2.58 3.17 -5.65
CA ILE A 63 -2.88 2.68 -7.00
C ILE A 63 -3.78 3.65 -7.78
N ASN A 64 -4.69 4.36 -7.09
CA ASN A 64 -5.53 5.38 -7.69
C ASN A 64 -4.75 6.67 -8.01
N GLU A 65 -3.81 7.09 -7.17
CA GLU A 65 -2.93 8.22 -7.49
C GLU A 65 -1.99 7.88 -8.64
N LEU A 66 -1.48 6.64 -8.70
CA LEU A 66 -0.63 6.17 -9.78
C LEU A 66 -1.37 6.14 -11.11
N SER A 67 -2.59 5.61 -11.16
CA SER A 67 -3.40 5.57 -12.38
C SER A 67 -3.59 6.96 -12.97
N HIS A 68 -3.97 7.92 -12.12
CA HIS A 68 -4.15 9.32 -12.50
C HIS A 68 -2.87 9.99 -13.01
N ARG A 69 -1.73 9.67 -12.40
CA ARG A 69 -0.44 10.22 -12.81
C ARG A 69 0.01 9.68 -14.16
N LEU A 70 -0.28 8.41 -14.43
CA LEU A 70 0.04 7.78 -15.70
C LEU A 70 -0.89 8.26 -16.83
N SER A 71 -2.20 8.40 -16.57
CA SER A 71 -3.18 8.88 -17.57
C SER A 71 -2.90 10.32 -18.02
N THR A 72 -2.38 11.15 -17.12
CA THR A 72 -2.11 12.58 -17.36
C THR A 72 -0.71 12.89 -17.91
N LEU A 73 0.14 11.88 -18.20
CA LEU A 73 1.50 12.09 -18.71
C LEU A 73 1.55 12.99 -19.96
N ASN A 74 0.58 12.86 -20.87
CA ASN A 74 0.52 13.65 -22.11
C ASN A 74 -0.05 15.06 -21.93
N ALA A 75 -0.79 15.33 -20.85
CA ALA A 75 -1.32 16.66 -20.55
C ALA A 75 -0.19 17.66 -20.19
N LEU A 76 1.00 17.16 -19.85
CA LEU A 76 2.19 17.97 -19.55
C LEU A 76 2.91 18.52 -20.79
N GLY A 77 2.30 18.45 -21.98
CA GLY A 77 2.75 19.15 -23.18
C GLY A 77 4.05 18.62 -23.80
N LYS A 78 4.57 17.49 -23.31
CA LYS A 78 5.68 16.77 -23.90
C LYS A 78 5.11 15.50 -24.49
N GLN A 79 4.88 15.48 -25.80
CA GLN A 79 4.61 14.23 -26.51
C GLN A 79 5.76 13.29 -26.16
N VAL A 80 5.46 12.24 -25.39
CA VAL A 80 6.41 11.15 -25.19
C VAL A 80 6.62 10.54 -26.57
N PRO A 81 7.84 10.57 -27.13
CA PRO A 81 8.08 9.96 -28.42
C PRO A 81 7.62 8.49 -28.37
N PRO A 82 6.98 7.95 -29.42
CA PRO A 82 6.51 6.55 -29.48
C PRO A 82 7.65 5.51 -29.48
N THR A 83 8.86 5.89 -29.04
CA THR A 83 10.06 5.06 -29.05
C THR A 83 10.09 3.97 -28.01
N THR A 84 9.08 3.88 -27.13
CA THR A 84 9.03 2.86 -26.09
C THR A 84 8.00 1.78 -26.39
N SER A 85 8.30 0.56 -25.94
CA SER A 85 7.42 -0.59 -26.07
C SER A 85 6.22 -0.56 -25.13
N ILE A 86 6.18 0.39 -24.19
CA ILE A 86 5.17 0.47 -23.12
C ILE A 86 4.38 1.76 -23.28
N ASP A 87 3.07 1.62 -23.46
CA ASP A 87 2.16 2.75 -23.47
C ASP A 87 1.70 3.07 -22.03
N TRP A 88 2.51 3.86 -21.32
CA TRP A 88 2.22 4.26 -19.94
C TRP A 88 0.91 5.00 -19.78
N LYS A 89 0.49 5.76 -20.80
CA LYS A 89 -0.79 6.47 -20.76
C LYS A 89 -1.95 5.47 -20.81
N ALA A 90 -1.90 4.51 -21.73
CA ALA A 90 -2.93 3.48 -21.82
C ALA A 90 -3.03 2.64 -20.53
N ILE A 91 -1.89 2.37 -19.87
CA ILE A 91 -1.89 1.72 -18.54
C ILE A 91 -2.64 2.58 -17.51
N GLY A 92 -2.35 3.89 -17.46
CA GLY A 92 -3.04 4.82 -16.57
C GLY A 92 -4.54 4.89 -16.82
N GLU A 93 -4.95 5.06 -18.08
CA GLU A 93 -6.36 5.09 -18.50
C GLU A 93 -7.11 3.80 -18.16
N LEU A 94 -6.45 2.64 -18.33
CA LEU A 94 -7.04 1.35 -17.97
C LEU A 94 -7.22 1.22 -16.45
N LEU A 95 -6.24 1.65 -15.66
CA LEU A 95 -6.36 1.63 -14.20
C LEU A 95 -7.41 2.63 -13.68
N GLU A 96 -7.58 3.79 -14.32
CA GLU A 96 -8.69 4.72 -14.04
C GLU A 96 -10.05 4.08 -14.35
N GLN A 97 -10.19 3.41 -15.50
CA GLN A 97 -11.42 2.68 -15.84
C GLN A 97 -11.78 1.59 -14.81
N LEU A 98 -10.76 0.91 -14.26
CA LEU A 98 -10.99 -0.05 -13.18
C LEU A 98 -11.52 0.62 -11.90
N GLU A 99 -11.03 1.82 -11.59
CA GLU A 99 -11.52 2.61 -10.45
C GLU A 99 -12.96 3.07 -10.67
N ASP A 100 -13.28 3.63 -11.84
CA ASP A 100 -14.63 4.07 -12.20
C ASP A 100 -15.63 2.90 -12.19
N SER A 101 -15.15 1.68 -12.47
CA SER A 101 -15.93 0.45 -12.43
C SER A 101 -15.99 -0.19 -11.03
N HIS A 102 -15.44 0.47 -10.01
CA HIS A 102 -15.35 -0.03 -8.63
C HIS A 102 -14.75 -1.44 -8.51
N VAL A 103 -13.75 -1.75 -9.35
CA VAL A 103 -13.05 -3.03 -9.30
C VAL A 103 -12.24 -3.12 -8.01
N GLN A 104 -12.23 -4.30 -7.39
CA GLN A 104 -11.51 -4.54 -6.14
C GLN A 104 -10.04 -4.15 -6.26
N VAL A 105 -9.52 -3.49 -5.21
CA VAL A 105 -8.12 -3.05 -5.16
C VAL A 105 -7.12 -4.19 -5.41
N THR A 106 -7.42 -5.39 -4.93
CA THR A 106 -6.59 -6.59 -5.15
C THR A 106 -6.45 -6.98 -6.61
N VAL A 107 -7.50 -6.77 -7.41
CA VAL A 107 -7.50 -6.99 -8.86
C VAL A 107 -6.72 -5.90 -9.57
N LYS A 108 -6.82 -4.63 -9.13
CA LYS A 108 -6.04 -3.52 -9.70
C LYS A 108 -4.54 -3.77 -9.59
N TYR A 109 -4.06 -4.25 -8.44
CA TYR A 109 -2.64 -4.57 -8.25
C TYR A 109 -2.18 -5.75 -9.12
N LEU A 110 -3.00 -6.81 -9.28
CA LEU A 110 -2.68 -7.89 -10.22
C LEU A 110 -2.59 -7.36 -11.65
N LEU A 111 -3.57 -6.57 -12.10
CA LEU A 111 -3.56 -6.04 -13.45
C LEU A 111 -2.38 -5.09 -13.67
N ALA A 112 -2.12 -4.18 -12.73
CA ALA A 112 -0.95 -3.31 -12.77
C ALA A 112 0.35 -4.13 -12.90
N SER A 113 0.49 -5.22 -12.15
CA SER A 113 1.68 -6.08 -12.24
C SER A 113 1.85 -6.80 -13.58
N ILE A 114 0.75 -7.06 -14.30
CA ILE A 114 0.78 -7.66 -15.65
C ILE A 114 1.15 -6.62 -16.70
N LEU A 115 0.68 -5.39 -16.53
CA LEU A 115 0.88 -4.29 -17.47
C LEU A 115 2.27 -3.64 -17.34
N LEU A 116 2.82 -3.64 -16.13
CA LEU A 116 4.13 -3.06 -15.82
C LEU A 116 5.27 -4.06 -16.09
N PRO A 117 6.52 -3.59 -16.29
CA PRO A 117 7.68 -4.47 -16.42
C PRO A 117 7.85 -5.42 -15.22
N LYS A 118 8.68 -6.47 -15.42
CA LYS A 118 8.94 -7.60 -14.49
C LYS A 118 7.84 -8.66 -14.49
N ASP A 119 8.12 -9.79 -13.86
CA ASP A 119 7.17 -10.90 -13.75
C ASP A 119 5.90 -10.47 -13.00
N ALA A 120 4.74 -10.85 -13.53
CA ALA A 120 3.45 -10.54 -12.92
C ALA A 120 3.34 -11.14 -11.50
N LEU A 121 2.64 -10.43 -10.62
CA LEU A 121 2.31 -10.93 -9.28
C LEU A 121 1.46 -12.21 -9.40
N ARG A 122 1.70 -13.14 -8.49
CA ARG A 122 0.99 -14.41 -8.42
C ARG A 122 0.23 -14.51 -7.12
N LYS A 123 -1.00 -15.01 -7.20
CA LYS A 123 -1.80 -15.30 -6.01
C LYS A 123 -1.11 -16.38 -5.18
N GLY A 124 -1.04 -16.16 -3.86
CA GLY A 124 -0.37 -17.07 -2.93
C GLY A 124 1.13 -16.79 -2.72
N ASP A 125 1.75 -15.98 -3.57
CA ASP A 125 3.15 -15.57 -3.41
C ASP A 125 3.25 -14.22 -2.68
N LEU A 126 4.36 -13.99 -1.98
CA LEU A 126 4.69 -12.67 -1.45
C LEU A 126 5.13 -11.72 -2.58
N PRO A 127 4.82 -10.41 -2.50
CA PRO A 127 4.12 -9.72 -1.43
C PRO A 127 2.58 -9.77 -1.56
N TYR A 128 2.04 -10.34 -2.63
CA TYR A 128 0.61 -10.31 -2.91
C TYR A 128 -0.23 -11.01 -1.84
N GLN A 129 0.21 -12.17 -1.33
CA GLN A 129 -0.52 -12.93 -0.31
C GLN A 129 -0.78 -12.11 0.98
N ASP A 130 0.24 -11.41 1.48
CA ASP A 130 0.11 -10.57 2.67
C ASP A 130 -0.81 -9.37 2.40
N PHE A 131 -0.73 -8.79 1.20
CA PHE A 131 -1.61 -7.69 0.79
C PHE A 131 -3.07 -8.13 0.64
N ASP A 132 -3.34 -9.26 -0.02
CA ASP A 132 -4.69 -9.81 -0.18
C ASP A 132 -5.32 -10.04 1.20
N MET A 133 -4.56 -10.64 2.11
CA MET A 133 -4.96 -10.82 3.52
C MET A 133 -5.22 -9.49 4.24
N LEU A 134 -4.42 -8.46 4.00
CA LEU A 134 -4.65 -7.12 4.57
C LEU A 134 -5.99 -6.54 4.12
N ILE A 135 -6.34 -6.70 2.85
CA ILE A 135 -7.61 -6.22 2.30
C ILE A 135 -8.79 -7.01 2.87
N ASP A 136 -8.67 -8.33 2.99
CA ASP A 136 -9.70 -9.16 3.62
C ASP A 136 -9.98 -8.74 5.07
N ILE A 137 -8.93 -8.55 5.87
CA ILE A 137 -9.08 -8.11 7.26
C ILE A 137 -9.72 -6.73 7.33
N ARG A 138 -9.29 -5.77 6.50
CA ARG A 138 -9.93 -4.44 6.43
C ARG A 138 -11.41 -4.55 6.10
N ASN A 139 -11.79 -5.41 5.16
CA ASN A 139 -13.17 -5.61 4.77
C ASN A 139 -14.01 -6.16 5.93
N ASP A 140 -13.48 -7.12 6.68
CA ASP A 140 -14.18 -7.68 7.83
C ASP A 140 -14.30 -6.67 8.99
N PHE A 141 -13.31 -5.81 9.22
CA PHE A 141 -13.42 -4.70 10.18
C PHE A 141 -14.43 -3.62 9.75
N ALA A 142 -14.44 -3.27 8.46
CA ALA A 142 -15.33 -2.23 7.93
C ALA A 142 -16.79 -2.72 7.77
N HIS A 143 -16.97 -4.02 7.57
CA HIS A 143 -18.25 -4.65 7.31
C HIS A 143 -18.42 -5.90 8.19
N PRO A 144 -18.51 -5.74 9.52
CA PRO A 144 -18.59 -6.87 10.43
C PRO A 144 -19.83 -7.71 10.11
N LYS A 145 -19.59 -8.95 9.69
CA LYS A 145 -20.65 -9.94 9.44
C LYS A 145 -20.86 -10.77 10.69
N ALA A 146 -22.11 -11.14 10.96
CA ALA A 146 -22.43 -12.09 12.02
C ALA A 146 -21.93 -13.51 11.66
N GLN A 147 -20.64 -13.79 11.84
CA GLN A 147 -20.01 -15.08 11.56
C GLN A 147 -19.82 -15.94 12.83
N VAL A 148 -20.23 -17.20 12.77
CA VAL A 148 -20.06 -18.14 13.90
C VAL A 148 -18.59 -18.54 14.10
N ARG A 149 -17.74 -18.38 13.08
CA ARG A 149 -16.33 -18.77 13.10
C ARG A 149 -15.45 -17.63 12.57
N PRO A 150 -14.18 -17.53 13.01
CA PRO A 150 -13.22 -16.61 12.42
C PRO A 150 -13.00 -16.90 10.92
N PRO A 151 -12.62 -15.88 10.12
CA PRO A 151 -12.20 -16.07 8.74
C PRO A 151 -10.99 -17.01 8.62
N SER A 152 -10.84 -17.70 7.49
CA SER A 152 -9.76 -18.69 7.30
C SER A 152 -8.35 -18.10 7.39
N TYR A 153 -8.17 -16.81 7.08
CA TYR A 153 -6.87 -16.15 7.23
C TYR A 153 -6.46 -16.03 8.71
N PHE A 154 -7.39 -16.10 9.66
CA PHE A 154 -7.14 -15.91 11.08
C PHE A 154 -6.14 -16.94 11.63
N ASP A 155 -6.20 -18.18 11.14
CA ASP A 155 -5.26 -19.25 11.49
C ASP A 155 -3.81 -18.87 11.19
N THR A 156 -3.57 -18.01 10.20
CA THR A 156 -2.22 -17.49 9.92
C THR A 156 -1.66 -16.72 11.10
N PHE A 157 -2.47 -15.88 11.74
CA PHE A 157 -2.06 -15.07 12.89
C PHE A 157 -1.91 -15.90 14.15
N VAL A 158 -2.81 -16.88 14.36
CA VAL A 158 -2.71 -17.85 15.46
C VAL A 158 -1.42 -18.67 15.34
N ASN A 159 -1.14 -19.22 14.15
CA ASN A 159 0.06 -20.02 13.90
C ASN A 159 1.35 -19.20 14.07
N ARG A 160 1.30 -17.90 13.72
CA ARG A 160 2.40 -16.94 13.95
C ARG A 160 2.50 -16.46 15.40
N LYS A 161 1.55 -16.83 16.27
CA LYS A 161 1.43 -16.36 17.66
C LYS A 161 1.30 -14.84 17.77
N TRP A 162 0.59 -14.23 16.82
CA TRP A 162 0.32 -12.79 16.76
C TRP A 162 -1.06 -12.42 17.27
N THR A 163 -1.69 -13.30 18.03
CA THR A 163 -3.04 -13.11 18.56
C THR A 163 -3.03 -13.12 20.09
N TYR A 164 -3.80 -12.26 20.74
CA TYR A 164 -4.03 -12.40 22.18
C TYR A 164 -4.84 -13.65 22.47
N ASN A 165 -4.46 -14.40 23.52
CA ASN A 165 -5.26 -15.49 24.10
C ASN A 165 -5.93 -16.43 23.07
N ALA A 166 -5.19 -16.94 22.09
CA ALA A 166 -5.69 -17.97 21.15
C ALA A 166 -5.98 -19.34 21.82
N LYS A 167 -5.98 -19.40 23.15
CA LYS A 167 -6.40 -20.60 23.88
C LYS A 167 -7.92 -20.58 23.99
N THR A 168 -8.52 -21.68 23.57
CA THR A 168 -9.83 -22.22 23.97
C THR A 168 -11.00 -21.99 23.02
N ASP A 169 -11.77 -23.05 22.90
CA ASP A 169 -12.76 -23.41 21.87
C ASP A 169 -14.03 -22.54 21.82
N GLU A 170 -13.99 -21.33 22.39
CA GLU A 170 -15.09 -20.36 22.46
C GLU A 170 -14.70 -19.01 21.84
N VAL A 171 -14.16 -19.03 20.62
CA VAL A 171 -14.00 -17.79 19.85
C VAL A 171 -15.39 -17.33 19.40
N THR A 172 -16.00 -16.45 20.19
CA THR A 172 -17.22 -15.77 19.76
C THR A 172 -16.92 -14.86 18.56
N LEU A 173 -17.98 -14.57 17.83
CA LEU A 173 -18.06 -13.68 16.68
C LEU A 173 -17.38 -12.31 16.89
N ALA A 174 -17.50 -11.70 18.08
CA ALA A 174 -16.77 -10.48 18.42
C ALA A 174 -15.32 -10.73 18.87
N GLY A 175 -15.02 -11.93 19.39
CA GLY A 175 -13.75 -12.25 20.03
C GLY A 175 -12.56 -12.25 19.08
N TRP A 176 -12.69 -12.74 17.85
CA TRP A 176 -11.53 -12.91 16.97
C TRP A 176 -10.92 -11.57 16.51
N MET A 177 -11.74 -10.53 16.31
CA MET A 177 -11.25 -9.19 15.96
C MET A 177 -10.39 -8.61 17.09
N PHE A 178 -10.84 -8.74 18.35
CA PHE A 178 -10.06 -8.33 19.52
C PHE A 178 -8.73 -9.11 19.64
N GLN A 179 -8.69 -10.35 19.19
CA GLN A 179 -7.46 -11.13 19.21
C GLN A 179 -6.41 -10.60 18.22
N LEU A 180 -6.81 -9.90 17.17
CA LEU A 180 -5.89 -9.26 16.22
C LEU A 180 -5.36 -7.90 16.71
N GLU A 181 -5.75 -7.43 17.89
CA GLU A 181 -5.35 -6.10 18.39
C GLU A 181 -3.89 -6.03 18.89
N THR A 182 -2.98 -6.85 18.36
CA THR A 182 -1.58 -6.95 18.79
C THR A 182 -0.63 -6.02 18.02
N PRO A 183 0.48 -5.58 18.62
CA PRO A 183 1.50 -4.79 17.91
C PRO A 183 2.16 -5.55 16.76
N GLU A 184 2.19 -6.89 16.79
CA GLU A 184 2.68 -7.72 15.70
C GLU A 184 1.79 -7.57 14.45
N VAL A 185 0.47 -7.63 14.62
CA VAL A 185 -0.49 -7.45 13.52
C VAL A 185 -0.43 -6.02 12.98
N ALA A 186 -0.35 -5.02 13.86
CA ALA A 186 -0.23 -3.62 13.46
C ALA A 186 1.00 -3.38 12.56
N ARG A 187 2.18 -3.90 12.96
CA ARG A 187 3.40 -3.80 12.16
C ARG A 187 3.33 -4.62 10.88
N TRP A 188 2.74 -5.82 10.93
CA TRP A 188 2.52 -6.63 9.74
C TRP A 188 1.67 -5.89 8.70
N ALA A 189 0.58 -5.25 9.12
CA ALA A 189 -0.29 -4.49 8.21
C ALA A 189 0.48 -3.38 7.47
N CYS A 190 1.28 -2.60 8.20
CA CYS A 190 2.13 -1.56 7.59
C CYS A 190 3.14 -2.15 6.60
N ARG A 191 3.76 -3.30 6.92
CA ARG A 191 4.71 -3.99 6.03
C ARG A 191 4.03 -4.58 4.80
N ALA A 192 2.86 -5.19 4.95
CA ALA A 192 2.08 -5.73 3.84
C ALA A 192 1.74 -4.63 2.82
N ALA A 193 1.21 -3.50 3.30
CA ALA A 193 0.94 -2.33 2.47
C ALA A 193 2.20 -1.76 1.82
N HIS A 194 3.28 -1.62 2.60
CA HIS A 194 4.56 -1.14 2.10
C HIS A 194 5.10 -2.03 0.97
N ASN A 195 5.15 -3.33 1.19
CA ASN A 195 5.80 -4.27 0.28
C ASN A 195 5.07 -4.39 -1.05
N ILE A 196 3.73 -4.38 -1.04
CA ILE A 196 2.97 -4.40 -2.29
C ILE A 196 3.11 -3.09 -3.08
N ILE A 197 3.17 -1.94 -2.39
CA ILE A 197 3.42 -0.65 -3.04
C ILE A 197 4.84 -0.62 -3.60
N TRP A 198 5.82 -1.07 -2.83
CA TRP A 198 7.22 -1.10 -3.23
C TRP A 198 7.45 -2.02 -4.44
N ASP A 199 6.79 -3.18 -4.50
CA ASP A 199 6.83 -4.05 -5.69
C ASP A 199 6.39 -3.29 -6.95
N ILE A 200 5.27 -2.55 -6.89
CA ILE A 200 4.83 -1.72 -8.02
C ILE A 200 5.83 -0.62 -8.35
N VAL A 201 6.42 0.05 -7.35
CA VAL A 201 7.44 1.09 -7.57
C VAL A 201 8.68 0.52 -8.25
N GLU A 202 9.15 -0.65 -7.86
CA GLU A 202 10.31 -1.31 -8.45
C GLU A 202 10.07 -1.74 -9.90
N ARG A 203 8.84 -1.94 -10.34
CA ARG A 203 8.53 -2.29 -11.75
C ARG A 203 8.87 -1.16 -12.72
N PHE A 204 9.10 0.06 -12.23
CA PHE A 204 9.57 1.18 -13.04
C PHE A 204 11.09 1.15 -13.29
N ASP A 205 11.84 0.28 -12.60
CA ASP A 205 13.28 0.10 -12.81
C ASP A 205 13.61 -0.19 -14.28
N GLY A 206 14.70 0.39 -14.79
CA GLY A 206 15.17 0.15 -16.16
C GLY A 206 14.43 0.95 -17.24
N THR A 207 13.37 1.68 -16.90
CA THR A 207 12.69 2.57 -17.86
C THR A 207 13.63 3.68 -18.31
N SER A 208 13.75 3.90 -19.62
CA SER A 208 14.58 4.96 -20.22
C SER A 208 13.84 6.29 -20.42
N GLU A 209 12.53 6.32 -20.22
CA GLU A 209 11.71 7.52 -20.42
C GLU A 209 11.94 8.56 -19.32
N PRO A 210 12.36 9.79 -19.64
CA PRO A 210 12.73 10.77 -18.62
C PRO A 210 11.59 11.15 -17.66
N LEU A 211 10.35 11.23 -18.15
CA LEU A 211 9.19 11.52 -17.30
C LEU A 211 8.94 10.39 -16.31
N ILE A 212 9.01 9.15 -16.77
CA ILE A 212 8.84 7.96 -15.93
C ILE A 212 10.00 7.81 -14.95
N GLN A 213 11.24 8.07 -15.37
CA GLN A 213 12.40 8.10 -14.48
C GLN A 213 12.24 9.14 -13.37
N SER A 214 11.72 10.32 -13.69
CA SER A 214 11.46 11.37 -12.68
C SER A 214 10.38 10.94 -11.69
N LEU A 215 9.28 10.34 -12.18
CA LEU A 215 8.23 9.79 -11.34
C LEU A 215 8.78 8.67 -10.43
N HIS A 216 9.49 7.71 -11.01
CA HIS A 216 10.09 6.59 -10.30
C HIS A 216 11.09 7.05 -9.23
N ALA A 217 11.99 7.98 -9.55
CA ALA A 217 12.94 8.51 -8.56
C ALA A 217 12.23 9.12 -7.34
N ARG A 218 11.10 9.80 -7.54
CA ARG A 218 10.29 10.36 -6.45
C ARG A 218 9.62 9.27 -5.61
N LEU A 219 8.97 8.31 -6.26
CA LEU A 219 8.35 7.16 -5.60
C LEU A 219 9.39 6.38 -4.78
N LYS A 220 10.54 6.08 -5.39
CA LYS A 220 11.66 5.38 -4.75
C LYS A 220 12.19 6.16 -3.54
N PHE A 221 12.32 7.48 -3.63
CA PHE A 221 12.73 8.32 -2.50
C PHE A 221 11.72 8.29 -1.34
N GLN A 222 10.42 8.34 -1.63
CA GLN A 222 9.37 8.32 -0.60
C GLN A 222 9.31 6.97 0.12
N TRP A 223 9.29 5.89 -0.64
CA TRP A 223 9.06 4.53 -0.14
C TRP A 223 10.34 3.76 0.22
N SER A 224 11.55 4.27 -0.07
CA SER A 224 12.78 3.66 0.46
C SER A 224 13.03 4.02 1.94
N LYS A 225 12.51 5.18 2.38
CA LYS A 225 12.68 5.65 3.76
C LYS A 225 11.89 4.82 4.77
N THR A 226 10.86 4.12 4.31
CA THR A 226 9.91 3.39 5.14
C THR A 226 10.40 1.99 5.55
N VAL A 227 11.29 1.35 4.76
CA VAL A 227 11.89 0.03 5.09
C VAL A 227 12.75 0.08 6.36
N ASN A 228 13.37 1.22 6.64
CA ASN A 228 14.25 1.41 7.79
C ASN A 228 13.54 2.03 9.01
N ASP A 229 12.22 2.21 8.92
CA ASP A 229 11.50 2.92 9.95
C ASP A 229 11.34 2.07 11.21
N ALA A 230 11.90 2.56 12.31
CA ALA A 230 11.81 1.91 13.61
C ALA A 230 10.36 1.73 14.09
N ARG A 231 9.40 2.49 13.53
CA ARG A 231 7.97 2.37 13.81
C ARG A 231 7.37 1.02 13.38
N VAL A 232 7.96 0.36 12.38
CA VAL A 232 7.42 -0.87 11.78
C VAL A 232 8.33 -2.10 11.92
N ARG A 233 9.45 -1.96 12.66
CA ARG A 233 10.31 -3.07 13.07
C ARG A 233 9.70 -3.79 14.27
#